data_AF-A0A6L8KPV9-F1
#
_entry.id   AF-A0A6L8KPV9-F1
#
_cell.length_a   1.000
_cell.length_b   1.000
_cell.length_c   1.000
_cell.angle_alpha   90.00
_cell.angle_beta   90.00
_cell.angle_gamma   90.00
#
_symmetry.space_group_name_H-M   'P 1'
#
loop_
_entity.id
_entity.type
_entity.pdbx_description
1 polymer ?
#
loop_
_entity_poly.entity_id
_entity_poly.type
_entity_poly.pdbx_seq_one_letter_code
_entity_poly.pdbx_strand_id
1 'polypeptide(L)'
;MTTKVLTFRISMPVYADLCATAAELGVPVAAHVRRLIEREHQAEQITQLRSELLAKLEQLTPATTQPRFPALDEILLLSRATASHLNAQIVAQVRAKLANQQ
;
A
#
# COMPACT_ATOMS: atom_id res chain seq x y z
N MET A 1 8.11 -14.02 34.92
CA MET A 1 7.18 -14.13 33.78
C MET A 1 5.98 -14.96 34.23
N THR A 2 4.86 -14.32 34.58
CA THR A 2 3.63 -15.01 35.00
C THR A 2 2.85 -15.45 33.77
N THR A 3 2.79 -16.74 33.47
CA THR A 3 1.98 -17.27 32.37
C THR A 3 0.51 -17.22 32.76
N LYS A 4 -0.24 -16.23 32.25
CA LYS A 4 -1.70 -16.22 32.35
C LYS A 4 -2.27 -17.43 31.61
N VAL A 5 -3.02 -18.27 32.32
CA VAL A 5 -3.71 -19.41 31.72
C VAL A 5 -5.00 -18.92 31.10
N LEU A 6 -5.20 -19.19 29.81
CA LEU A 6 -6.44 -18.91 29.10
C LEU A 6 -7.26 -20.20 29.01
N THR A 7 -8.50 -20.14 29.49
CA THR A 7 -9.45 -21.25 29.41
C THR A 7 -10.65 -20.82 28.59
N PHE A 8 -11.05 -21.63 27.62
CA PHE A 8 -12.22 -21.38 26.77
C PHE A 8 -13.00 -22.67 26.55
N ARG A 9 -14.28 -22.53 26.21
CA ARG A 9 -15.15 -23.65 25.84
C ARG A 9 -15.39 -23.59 24.35
N ILE A 10 -15.24 -24.73 23.67
CA ILE A 10 -15.48 -24.90 22.25
C ILE A 10 -16.36 -26.11 22.02
N SER A 11 -17.07 -26.11 20.89
CA SER A 11 -17.90 -27.23 20.50
C SER A 11 -17.03 -28.45 20.17
N MET A 12 -17.58 -29.64 20.44
CA MET A 12 -16.88 -30.91 20.21
C MET A 12 -16.33 -31.10 18.78
N PRO A 13 -17.07 -30.79 17.69
CA PRO A 13 -16.52 -30.95 16.34
C PRO A 13 -15.28 -30.06 16.11
N VAL A 14 -15.33 -28.81 16.55
CA VAL A 14 -14.20 -27.86 16.42
C VAL A 14 -13.00 -28.34 17.24
N TYR A 15 -13.23 -28.90 18.42
CA TYR A 15 -12.14 -29.48 19.22
C TYR A 15 -11.50 -30.70 18.56
N ALA A 16 -12.31 -31.57 17.94
CA ALA A 16 -11.82 -32.75 17.23
C ALA A 16 -10.91 -32.36 16.06
N ASP A 17 -11.33 -31.37 15.27
CA ASP A 17 -10.54 -30.85 14.15
C ASP A 17 -9.21 -30.24 14.64
N LEU A 18 -9.26 -29.43 15.69
CA LEU A 18 -8.04 -28.87 16.32
C LEU A 18 -7.09 -29.96 16.83
N CYS A 19 -7.63 -31.05 17.40
CA CYS A 19 -6.83 -32.19 17.84
C CYS A 19 -6.16 -32.89 16.66
N ALA A 20 -6.89 -33.10 15.56
CA ALA A 20 -6.36 -33.73 14.35
C ALA A 20 -5.19 -32.91 13.78
N THR A 21 -5.38 -31.61 13.58
CA THR A 21 -4.33 -30.73 13.05
C THR A 21 -3.13 -30.62 14.01
N ALA A 22 -3.36 -30.55 15.32
CA ALA A 22 -2.27 -30.52 16.28
C ALA A 22 -1.47 -31.84 16.30
N ALA A 23 -2.15 -32.98 16.13
CA ALA A 23 -1.54 -34.29 16.03
C ALA A 23 -0.69 -34.44 14.75
N GLU A 24 -1.18 -33.98 13.60
CA GLU A 24 -0.42 -33.94 12.34
C GLU A 24 0.88 -33.13 12.47
N LEU A 25 0.83 -32.03 13.22
CA LEU A 25 1.97 -31.16 13.47
C LEU A 25 2.87 -31.67 14.61
N GLY A 26 2.47 -32.72 15.34
CA GLY A 26 3.20 -33.28 16.48
C GLY A 26 3.32 -32.32 17.67
N VAL A 27 2.35 -31.42 17.87
CA VAL A 27 2.38 -30.40 18.94
C VAL A 27 1.16 -30.50 19.86
N PRO A 28 1.27 -30.05 21.13
CA PRO A 28 0.10 -29.95 22.00
C PRO A 28 -0.96 -28.98 21.43
N VAL A 29 -2.24 -29.33 21.56
CA VAL A 29 -3.37 -28.50 21.10
C VAL A 29 -3.28 -27.07 21.64
N ALA A 30 -2.94 -26.91 22.93
CA ALA A 30 -2.78 -25.59 23.53
C ALA A 30 -1.65 -24.76 22.88
N ALA A 31 -0.56 -25.39 22.46
CA ALA A 31 0.52 -24.72 21.75
C ALA A 31 0.12 -24.36 20.33
N HIS A 32 -0.64 -25.22 19.65
CA HIS A 32 -1.21 -24.94 18.33
C HIS A 32 -2.16 -23.74 18.37
N VAL A 33 -3.12 -23.75 19.30
CA VAL A 33 -4.07 -22.64 19.49
C VAL A 33 -3.36 -21.34 19.84
N ARG A 34 -2.34 -21.37 20.70
CA ARG A 34 -1.55 -20.17 21.01
C ARG A 34 -0.91 -19.58 19.75
N ARG A 35 -0.31 -20.42 18.90
CA ARG A 35 0.30 -19.96 17.64
C ARG A 35 -0.73 -19.36 16.68
N LEU A 36 -1.94 -19.90 16.63
CA LEU A 36 -3.02 -19.34 15.81
C LEU A 36 -3.39 -17.93 16.29
N ILE A 37 -3.60 -17.75 17.60
CA ILE A 37 -3.92 -16.45 18.20
C ILE A 37 -2.79 -15.45 17.96
N GLU A 38 -1.53 -15.85 18.13
CA GLU A 38 -0.37 -15.00 17.87
C GLU A 38 -0.30 -14.55 16.40
N ARG A 39 -0.61 -15.44 15.45
CA ARG A 39 -0.64 -15.11 14.02
C ARG A 39 -1.77 -14.12 13.68
N GLU A 40 -2.96 -14.32 14.24
CA GLU A 40 -4.08 -13.38 14.05
C GLU A 40 -3.72 -12.00 14.61
N HIS A 41 -3.15 -11.96 15.82
CA HIS A 41 -2.72 -10.70 16.42
C HIS A 41 -1.65 -9.98 15.58
N GLN A 42 -0.68 -10.71 15.03
CA GLN A 42 0.31 -10.14 14.12
C GLN A 42 -0.33 -9.61 12.83
N ALA A 43 -1.31 -10.31 12.27
CA ALA A 43 -2.03 -9.86 11.08
C ALA A 43 -2.83 -8.57 11.35
N GLU A 44 -3.46 -8.46 12.52
CA GLU A 44 -4.12 -7.23 12.98
C GLU A 44 -3.13 -6.07 13.12
N GLN A 45 -1.98 -6.31 13.77
CA GLN A 45 -0.92 -5.30 13.90
C GLN A 45 -0.41 -4.81 12.54
N ILE A 46 -0.18 -5.73 11.59
CA ILE A 46 0.24 -5.37 10.23
C ILE A 46 -0.83 -4.52 9.54
N THR A 47 -2.10 -4.87 9.71
CA THR A 47 -3.22 -4.12 9.13
C THR A 47 -3.28 -2.70 9.71
N GLN A 48 -3.11 -2.57 11.03
CA GLN A 48 -3.06 -1.27 11.71
C GLN A 48 -1.88 -0.43 11.21
N LEU A 49 -0.66 -0.99 11.20
CA LEU A 49 0.53 -0.29 10.70
C LEU A 49 0.38 0.16 9.25
N ARG A 50 -0.23 -0.67 8.40
CA ARG A 50 -0.52 -0.30 7.01
C ARG A 50 -1.48 0.89 6.94
N SER A 51 -2.54 0.89 7.75
CA SER A 51 -3.50 2.01 7.78
C SER A 51 -2.85 3.31 8.27
N GLU A 52 -1.98 3.23 9.28
CA GLU A 52 -1.23 4.38 9.79
C GLU A 52 -0.24 4.91 8.75
N LEU A 53 0.45 4.01 8.04
CA LEU A 53 1.39 4.38 6.98
C LEU A 53 0.65 5.10 5.85
N LEU A 54 -0.50 4.57 5.41
CA LEU A 54 -1.32 5.22 4.38
C LEU A 54 -1.81 6.59 4.85
N ALA A 55 -2.32 6.72 6.08
CA ALA A 55 -2.74 8.00 6.63
C ALA A 55 -1.58 9.01 6.72
N LYS A 56 -0.38 8.56 7.08
CA LYS A 56 0.83 9.42 7.08
C LYS A 56 1.26 9.81 5.67
N LEU A 57 1.16 8.92 4.69
CA LEU A 57 1.42 9.26 3.29
C LEU A 57 0.43 10.30 2.78
N GLU A 58 -0.86 10.18 3.13
CA GLU A 58 -1.87 11.19 2.79
C GLU A 58 -1.56 12.56 3.40
N GLN A 59 -1.09 12.59 4.65
CA GLN A 59 -0.65 13.83 5.31
C GLN A 59 0.64 14.41 4.72
N LEU A 60 1.54 13.55 4.25
CA LEU A 60 2.79 13.93 3.59
C LEU A 60 2.64 14.24 2.10
N THR A 61 1.49 13.92 1.49
CA THR A 61 1.07 14.50 0.21
C THR A 61 0.41 15.84 0.49
N PRO A 62 1.14 16.98 0.50
CA PRO A 62 0.49 18.26 0.43
C PRO A 62 -0.30 18.27 -0.87
N ALA A 63 -1.59 18.61 -0.79
CA ALA A 63 -2.48 18.94 -1.90
C ALA A 63 -1.78 19.13 -3.25
N THR A 64 -1.49 18.04 -3.97
CA THR A 64 -1.03 18.07 -5.35
C THR A 64 -2.23 17.75 -6.21
N THR A 65 -3.18 18.68 -6.21
CA THR A 65 -3.93 18.94 -7.44
C THR A 65 -2.92 19.18 -8.55
N GLN A 66 -2.92 18.27 -9.53
CA GLN A 66 -2.13 18.23 -10.77
C GLN A 66 -0.80 17.46 -10.71
N PRO A 67 -0.59 16.47 -11.60
CA PRO A 67 0.75 16.03 -11.96
C PRO A 67 1.37 17.10 -12.86
N ARG A 68 1.86 18.19 -12.28
CA ARG A 68 2.82 19.05 -12.98
C ARG A 68 4.15 18.34 -12.91
N PHE A 69 4.45 17.53 -13.92
CA PHE A 69 5.80 17.02 -14.13
C PHE A 69 6.69 18.25 -14.39
N PRO A 70 7.58 18.68 -13.46
CA PRO A 70 8.46 19.82 -13.71
C PRO A 70 9.37 19.59 -14.92
N ALA A 71 9.63 18.31 -15.23
CA ALA A 71 10.30 17.90 -16.45
C ALA A 71 9.56 18.31 -17.73
N LEU A 72 8.22 18.33 -17.76
CA LEU A 72 7.47 18.77 -18.93
C LEU A 72 7.64 20.27 -19.17
N ASP A 73 7.61 21.09 -18.11
CA ASP A 73 7.81 22.53 -18.25
C ASP A 73 9.23 22.86 -18.73
N GLU A 74 10.26 22.17 -18.21
CA GLU A 74 11.63 22.31 -18.69
C GLU A 74 11.81 21.84 -20.14
N ILE A 75 11.20 20.71 -20.52
CA ILE A 75 11.21 20.21 -21.91
C ILE A 75 10.45 21.17 -22.84
N LEU A 76 9.37 21.80 -22.37
CA LEU A 76 8.61 22.80 -23.13
C LEU A 76 9.39 24.10 -23.30
N LEU A 77 10.16 24.51 -22.28
CA LEU A 77 11.06 25.66 -22.38
C LEU A 77 12.26 25.38 -23.30
N LEU A 78 12.86 24.19 -23.20
CA LEU A 78 13.93 23.73 -24.08
C LEU A 78 13.46 23.56 -25.53
N SER A 79 12.28 23.00 -25.75
CA SER A 79 11.68 22.89 -27.09
C SER A 79 11.29 24.26 -27.66
N ARG A 80 10.84 25.20 -26.84
CA ARG A 80 10.61 26.59 -27.26
C ARG A 80 11.91 27.29 -27.66
N ALA A 81 12.97 27.15 -26.87
CA ALA A 81 14.26 27.73 -27.18
C ALA A 81 14.85 27.14 -28.47
N THR A 82 14.87 25.81 -28.59
CA THR A 82 15.37 25.11 -29.79
C THR A 82 14.54 25.39 -31.03
N ALA A 83 13.21 25.46 -30.94
CA ALA A 83 12.35 25.78 -32.06
C ALA A 83 12.48 27.24 -32.52
N SER A 84 12.80 28.18 -31.62
CA SER A 84 13.12 29.57 -31.99
C SER A 84 14.44 29.70 -32.77
N HIS A 85 15.37 28.75 -32.58
CA HIS A 85 16.64 28.71 -33.29
C HIS A 85 16.60 27.91 -34.60
N LEU A 86 15.67 26.95 -34.76
CA LEU A 86 15.77 25.96 -35.85
C LEU A 86 14.56 25.86 -36.79
N ASN A 87 13.33 26.25 -36.43
CA ASN A 87 12.24 26.32 -37.42
C ASN A 87 10.96 27.01 -36.89
N ALA A 88 10.60 28.17 -37.44
CA ALA A 88 9.44 28.95 -37.02
C ALA A 88 8.08 28.23 -37.25
N GLN A 89 8.01 27.33 -38.22
CA GLN A 89 6.78 26.60 -38.56
C GLN A 89 6.35 25.60 -37.48
N ILE A 90 7.32 24.98 -36.79
CA ILE A 90 7.06 24.00 -35.74
C ILE A 90 6.49 24.70 -34.49
N VAL A 91 6.98 25.92 -34.18
CA VAL A 91 6.44 26.75 -33.10
C VAL A 91 4.97 27.11 -33.34
N ALA A 92 4.62 27.47 -34.58
CA ALA A 92 3.24 27.80 -34.95
C ALA A 92 2.28 26.61 -34.79
N GLN A 93 2.72 25.41 -35.19
CA GLN A 93 1.91 24.18 -35.05
C GLN A 93 1.73 23.76 -33.59
N VAL A 94 2.76 23.88 -32.74
CA VAL A 94 2.65 23.59 -31.31
C VAL A 94 1.72 24.59 -30.62
N ARG A 95 1.79 25.88 -30.95
CA ARG A 95 0.86 26.90 -30.44
C ARG A 95 -0.59 26.64 -30.87
N ALA A 96 -0.83 26.25 -32.12
CA ALA A 96 -2.16 25.92 -32.60
C ALA A 96 -2.76 24.68 -31.91
N LYS A 97 -1.93 23.67 -31.64
CA LYS A 97 -2.38 22.47 -30.89
C LYS A 97 -2.71 22.76 -29.43
N LEU A 98 -1.97 23.66 -28.78
CA LEU A 98 -2.24 24.07 -27.40
C LEU A 98 -3.49 24.96 -27.28
N ALA A 99 -3.76 25.84 -28.25
CA ALA A 99 -4.96 26.67 -28.27
C ALA A 99 -6.25 25.85 -28.44
N ASN A 100 -6.20 24.69 -29.09
CA ASN A 100 -7.32 23.78 -29.24
C ASN A 100 -7.53 22.82 -28.04
N GLN A 101 -6.65 22.84 -27.04
CA GLN A 101 -6.76 22.01 -25.83
C GLN A 101 -7.29 22.78 -24.60
N GLN A 102 -7.60 24.07 -24.75
CA GLN A 102 -8.35 24.89 -23.77
C GLN A 102 -9.80 25.01 -24.21
#